data_AF-A0A5N3XE64-F1
#
_entry.id   AF-A0A5N3XE64-F1
#
_cell.length_a   1.000
_cell.length_b   1.000
_cell.length_c   1.000
_cell.angle_alpha   90.00
_cell.angle_beta   90.00
_cell.angle_gamma   90.00
#
_symmetry.space_group_name_H-M   'P 1'
#
loop_
_entity.id
_entity.type
_entity.pdbx_description
1 polymer ?
#
loop_
_entity_poly.entity_id
_entity_poly.type
_entity_poly.pdbx_seq_one_letter_code
_entity_poly.pdbx_strand_id
1 'polypeptide(L)'
;MKVKEESEKVGLKLNIQKTEIMASDPITSWELDGETVEAVSDFIFLGSKITADGDCSHEIKRRLLPGRKVMTNLDNILKSRDITLPTKVHLVKAMVFPVVMCGCESWTVRKAEH
;
A
#
# COMPACT_ATOMS: atom_id res chain seq x y z
N MET A 1 -23.22 9.58 -9.59
CA MET A 1 -21.84 9.02 -9.67
C MET A 1 -21.97 7.69 -10.36
N LYS A 2 -21.30 7.48 -11.51
CA LYS A 2 -21.50 6.28 -12.33
C LYS A 2 -21.33 4.96 -11.56
N VAL A 3 -20.32 4.86 -10.70
CA VAL A 3 -20.09 3.66 -9.87
C VAL A 3 -21.30 3.35 -8.98
N LYS A 4 -21.90 4.37 -8.35
CA LYS A 4 -23.10 4.22 -7.53
C LYS A 4 -24.29 3.74 -8.36
N GLU A 5 -24.57 4.43 -9.46
CA GLU A 5 -25.70 4.12 -10.35
C GLU A 5 -25.61 2.70 -10.93
N GLU A 6 -24.43 2.25 -11.37
CA GLU A 6 -24.24 0.89 -11.88
C GLU A 6 -24.28 -0.17 -10.76
N SER A 7 -23.81 0.16 -9.56
CA SER A 7 -23.88 -0.74 -8.39
C SER A 7 -25.32 -1.00 -7.98
N GLU A 8 -26.17 0.04 -7.97
CA GLU A 8 -27.58 -0.09 -7.60
C GLU A 8 -28.36 -0.99 -8.57
N LYS A 9 -28.03 -0.98 -9.87
CA LYS A 9 -28.64 -1.88 -10.87
C LYS A 9 -28.41 -3.35 -10.58
N VAL A 10 -27.31 -3.70 -9.90
CA VAL A 10 -26.99 -5.07 -9.48
C VAL A 10 -27.34 -5.32 -8.01
N GLY A 11 -28.10 -4.43 -7.36
CA GLY A 11 -28.57 -4.57 -5.98
C GLY A 11 -27.51 -4.24 -4.92
N LEU A 12 -26.41 -3.58 -5.29
CA LEU A 12 -25.37 -3.14 -4.36
C LEU A 12 -25.58 -1.68 -3.97
N LYS A 13 -25.37 -1.37 -2.68
CA LYS A 13 -25.43 -0.01 -2.14
C LYS A 13 -24.05 0.44 -1.67
N LEU A 14 -23.67 1.66 -2.03
CA LEU A 14 -22.43 2.29 -1.60
C LEU A 14 -22.52 2.68 -0.12
N ASN A 15 -21.50 2.31 0.67
CA ASN A 15 -21.40 2.72 2.06
C ASN A 15 -20.62 4.04 2.13
N ILE A 16 -21.34 5.16 2.17
CA ILE A 16 -20.76 6.50 2.11
C ILE A 16 -19.79 6.72 3.28
N GLN A 17 -20.17 6.30 4.50
CA GLN A 17 -19.33 6.43 5.71
C GLN A 17 -18.00 5.66 5.65
N LYS A 18 -17.87 4.65 4.78
CA LYS A 18 -16.62 3.90 4.57
C LYS A 18 -15.90 4.30 3.28
N THR A 19 -16.44 5.26 2.53
CA THR A 19 -15.90 5.64 1.23
C THR A 19 -15.11 6.93 1.38
N GLU A 20 -13.89 6.90 0.87
CA GLU A 20 -13.01 8.05 0.76
C GLU A 20 -12.80 8.36 -0.73
N ILE A 21 -12.60 9.63 -1.07
CA ILE A 21 -12.31 10.10 -2.42
C ILE A 21 -10.91 10.72 -2.44
N MET A 22 -10.11 10.29 -3.40
CA MET A 22 -8.82 10.91 -3.72
C MET A 22 -8.87 11.31 -5.19
N ALA A 23 -8.36 12.50 -5.51
CA ALA A 23 -8.30 13.02 -6.87
C ALA A 23 -6.94 13.67 -7.14
N SER A 24 -6.58 13.75 -8.43
CA SER A 24 -5.35 14.43 -8.88
C SER A 24 -5.46 15.95 -8.78
N ASP A 25 -6.66 16.49 -8.98
CA ASP A 25 -6.95 17.90 -8.81
C ASP A 25 -7.50 18.18 -7.40
N PRO A 26 -7.32 19.41 -6.86
CA PRO A 26 -7.85 19.77 -5.54
C PRO A 26 -9.37 19.58 -5.49
N ILE A 27 -9.83 18.73 -4.58
CA ILE A 27 -11.25 18.59 -4.22
C ILE A 27 -11.42 19.09 -2.80
N THR A 28 -12.29 20.08 -2.61
CA THR A 28 -12.60 20.68 -1.30
C THR A 28 -13.70 19.91 -0.55
N SER A 29 -14.70 19.38 -1.25
CA SER A 29 -15.74 18.51 -0.69
C SER A 29 -16.50 17.79 -1.79
N TRP A 30 -17.09 16.65 -1.46
CA TRP A 30 -17.95 15.90 -2.37
C TRP A 30 -19.17 15.41 -1.61
N GLU A 31 -20.38 15.63 -2.14
CA GLU A 31 -21.62 15.18 -1.50
C GLU A 31 -22.30 14.09 -2.34
N LEU A 32 -22.77 13.04 -1.68
CA LEU A 32 -23.61 11.99 -2.24
C LEU A 32 -24.79 11.74 -1.31
N ASP A 33 -26.02 11.82 -1.84
CA ASP A 33 -27.27 11.62 -1.09
C ASP A 33 -27.44 12.51 0.16
N GLY A 34 -26.84 13.71 0.14
CA GLY A 34 -26.85 14.63 1.28
C GLY A 34 -25.85 14.26 2.40
N GLU A 35 -25.01 13.24 2.18
CA GLU A 35 -23.87 12.91 3.02
C GLU A 35 -22.57 13.38 2.36
N THR A 36 -21.68 14.00 3.14
CA THR A 36 -20.35 14.39 2.66
C THR A 36 -19.44 13.15 2.61
N VAL A 37 -18.82 12.92 1.47
CA VAL A 37 -17.77 11.92 1.29
C VAL A 37 -16.43 12.54 1.65
N GLU A 38 -15.62 11.84 2.44
CA GLU A 38 -14.32 12.34 2.88
C GLU A 38 -13.35 12.42 1.71
N ALA A 39 -12.74 13.60 1.51
CA ALA A 39 -11.67 13.79 0.55
C ALA A 39 -10.32 13.61 1.27
N VAL A 40 -9.48 12.70 0.78
CA VAL A 40 -8.20 12.34 1.41
C VAL A 40 -7.03 12.59 0.47
N SER A 41 -5.87 12.91 1.05
CA SER A 41 -4.61 13.07 0.32
C SER A 41 -3.79 11.78 0.27
N ASP A 42 -4.11 10.81 1.12
CA ASP A 42 -3.56 9.46 1.10
C ASP A 42 -4.59 8.45 1.61
N PHE A 43 -4.48 7.19 1.15
CA PHE A 43 -5.34 6.11 1.62
C PHE A 43 -4.63 4.74 1.53
N ILE A 44 -5.13 3.76 2.29
CA ILE A 44 -4.61 2.38 2.26
C ILE A 44 -5.46 1.53 1.32
N PHE A 45 -4.92 1.21 0.14
CA PHE A 45 -5.55 0.31 -0.81
C PHE A 45 -4.89 -1.06 -0.78
N LEU A 46 -5.64 -2.10 -0.43
CA LEU A 46 -5.15 -3.49 -0.38
C LEU A 46 -3.84 -3.67 0.42
N GLY A 47 -3.66 -2.83 1.45
CA GLY A 47 -2.45 -2.83 2.29
C GLY A 47 -1.35 -1.86 1.83
N SER A 48 -1.38 -1.37 0.60
CA SER A 48 -0.45 -0.35 0.10
C SER A 48 -0.95 1.07 0.37
N LYS A 49 -0.10 1.93 0.91
CA LYS A 49 -0.39 3.37 1.01
C LYS A 49 -0.20 4.03 -0.36
N ILE A 50 -1.23 4.72 -0.81
CA ILE A 50 -1.22 5.53 -2.03
C ILE A 50 -1.40 6.99 -1.62
N THR A 51 -0.61 7.88 -2.21
CA THR A 51 -0.66 9.33 -1.96
C THR A 51 -1.06 10.06 -3.24
N ALA A 52 -1.76 11.19 -3.10
CA ALA A 52 -2.26 11.98 -4.23
C ALA A 52 -1.13 12.56 -5.10
N ASP A 53 0.05 12.81 -4.52
CA ASP A 53 1.26 13.26 -5.22
C ASP A 53 2.06 12.12 -5.87
N GLY A 54 1.58 10.87 -5.73
CA GLY A 54 2.24 9.68 -6.23
C GLY A 54 3.62 9.40 -5.61
N ASP A 55 3.95 9.98 -4.45
CA ASP A 55 5.18 9.69 -3.72
C ASP A 55 5.12 8.35 -2.98
N CYS A 56 5.83 7.35 -3.50
CA CYS A 56 5.93 6.05 -2.84
C CYS A 56 6.91 6.05 -1.66
N SER A 57 7.67 7.11 -1.37
CA SER A 57 8.67 7.10 -0.31
C SER A 57 8.08 6.77 1.06
N HIS A 58 6.86 7.24 1.33
CA HIS A 58 6.13 6.97 2.57
C HIS A 58 5.74 5.50 2.70
N GLU A 59 5.26 4.88 1.63
CA GLU A 59 4.90 3.47 1.62
C GLU A 59 6.13 2.56 1.71
N ILE A 60 7.20 2.89 0.99
CA ILE A 60 8.47 2.16 1.04
C ILE A 60 9.00 2.17 2.48
N LYS A 61 9.03 3.35 3.13
CA LYS A 61 9.42 3.46 4.55
C LYS A 61 8.53 2.62 5.46
N ARG A 62 7.21 2.64 5.24
CA ARG A 62 6.23 1.85 6.01
C ARG A 62 6.50 0.35 5.90
N ARG A 63 6.90 -0.16 4.74
CA ARG A 63 7.24 -1.58 4.52
C ARG A 63 8.64 -1.98 5.01
N LEU A 64 9.59 -1.06 5.02
CA LEU A 64 10.94 -1.32 5.52
C LEU A 64 10.98 -1.59 7.03
N LEU A 65 10.11 -0.95 7.82
CA LEU A 65 10.04 -1.17 9.27
C LEU A 65 9.75 -2.63 9.66
N PRO A 66 8.67 -3.28 9.17
CA PRO A 66 8.43 -4.69 9.44
C PRO A 66 9.47 -5.59 8.79
N GLY A 67 9.98 -5.26 7.60
CA GLY A 67 11.09 -5.99 6.97
C GLY A 67 12.34 -6.02 7.86
N ARG A 68 12.71 -4.89 8.47
CA ARG A 68 13.83 -4.78 9.42
C ARG A 68 13.59 -5.64 10.66
N LYS A 69 12.37 -5.68 11.18
CA LYS A 69 12.01 -6.54 12.32
C LYS A 69 12.22 -8.02 11.99
N VAL A 70 11.78 -8.49 10.82
CA VAL A 70 12.00 -9.87 10.38
C VAL A 70 13.49 -10.15 10.23
N MET A 71 14.25 -9.22 9.66
CA MET A 71 15.70 -9.35 9.54
C MET A 71 16.40 -9.50 10.90
N THR A 72 16.01 -8.70 11.90
CA THR A 72 16.53 -8.81 13.26
C THR A 72 16.15 -10.14 13.92
N ASN A 73 14.94 -10.66 13.67
CA ASN A 73 14.55 -11.98 14.16
C ASN A 73 15.39 -13.12 13.57
N LEU A 74 15.94 -12.94 12.36
CA LEU A 74 16.80 -13.91 11.69
C LEU A 74 18.30 -13.73 12.00
N ASP A 75 18.68 -12.73 12.79
CA ASP A 75 20.08 -12.32 12.99
C ASP A 75 21.00 -13.47 13.41
N ASN A 76 20.59 -14.26 14.41
CA ASN A 76 21.36 -15.42 14.89
C ASN A 76 21.53 -16.50 13.81
N ILE A 77 20.50 -16.74 13.00
CA ILE A 77 20.53 -17.72 11.90
C ILE A 77 21.48 -17.25 10.80
N LEU A 78 21.40 -15.96 10.44
CA LEU A 78 22.25 -15.37 9.41
C LEU A 78 23.73 -15.32 9.83
N LYS A 79 24.00 -15.18 11.14
CA LYS A 79 25.36 -15.19 11.71
C LYS A 79 25.94 -16.59 11.94
N SER A 80 25.11 -17.63 12.03
CA SER A 80 25.58 -19.01 12.28
C SER A 80 26.53 -19.51 11.20
N ARG A 81 27.66 -20.12 11.58
CA ARG A 81 28.61 -20.74 10.64
C ARG A 81 28.15 -22.11 10.14
N ASP A 82 27.24 -22.75 10.87
CA ASP A 82 26.75 -24.10 10.57
C ASP A 82 25.72 -24.11 9.43
N ILE A 83 25.19 -22.92 9.08
CA ILE A 83 24.19 -22.76 8.03
C ILE A 83 24.86 -22.28 6.76
N THR A 84 24.63 -23.00 5.67
CA THR A 84 25.19 -22.67 4.36
C THR A 84 24.64 -21.34 3.82
N LEU A 85 25.45 -20.64 3.03
CA LEU A 85 25.05 -19.38 2.41
C LEU A 85 23.79 -19.53 1.51
N PRO A 86 23.65 -20.57 0.66
CA PRO A 86 22.43 -20.77 -0.14
C PRO A 86 21.16 -20.83 0.70
N THR A 87 21.18 -21.53 1.84
CA THR A 87 20.04 -21.63 2.75
C THR A 87 19.69 -20.27 3.36
N LYS A 88 20.69 -19.49 3.79
CA LYS A 88 20.47 -18.13 4.32
C LYS A 88 19.83 -17.21 3.28
N VAL A 89 20.32 -17.26 2.03
CA VAL A 89 19.73 -16.49 0.93
C VAL A 89 18.28 -16.90 0.69
N HIS A 90 17.98 -18.20 0.72
CA HIS A 90 16.62 -18.70 0.56
C HIS A 90 15.70 -18.21 1.68
N LEU A 91 16.16 -18.22 2.94
CA LEU A 91 15.40 -17.70 4.08
C LEU A 91 15.07 -16.21 3.94
N VAL A 92 16.06 -15.38 3.57
CA VAL A 92 15.82 -13.95 3.35
C VAL A 92 14.81 -13.73 2.23
N LYS A 93 14.94 -14.44 1.11
CA LYS A 93 14.00 -14.35 -0.02
C LYS A 93 12.59 -14.82 0.35
N ALA A 94 12.47 -15.83 1.20
CA ALA A 94 11.17 -16.39 1.60
C ALA A 94 10.47 -15.56 2.68
N MET A 95 11.21 -14.94 3.60
CA MET A 95 10.65 -14.32 4.80
C MET A 95 10.72 -12.80 4.81
N VAL A 96 11.76 -12.20 4.23
CA VAL A 96 11.98 -10.73 4.27
C VAL A 96 11.41 -10.08 3.02
N PHE A 97 11.68 -10.65 1.83
CA PHE A 97 11.28 -10.03 0.57
C PHE A 97 9.77 -9.87 0.43
N PRO A 98 8.91 -10.84 0.77
CA PRO A 98 7.46 -10.66 0.63
C PRO A 98 6.92 -9.52 1.50
N VAL A 99 7.49 -9.32 2.69
CA VAL A 99 7.08 -8.23 3.61
C VAL A 99 7.39 -6.86 3.00
N VAL A 100 8.55 -6.72 2.35
CA VAL A 100 9.00 -5.45 1.78
C VAL A 100 8.42 -5.19 0.39
N MET A 101 8.25 -6.24 -0.42
CA MET A 101 8.00 -6.14 -1.87
C MET A 101 6.56 -6.45 -2.29
N CYS A 102 5.74 -7.10 -1.46
CA CYS A 102 4.33 -7.31 -1.83
C CYS A 102 3.68 -5.95 -2.15
N GLY A 103 2.82 -5.82 -3.15
CA GLY A 103 2.19 -4.54 -3.46
C GLY A 103 3.12 -3.49 -4.08
N CYS A 104 4.37 -3.83 -4.44
CA CYS A 104 5.24 -2.91 -5.17
C CYS A 104 4.74 -2.63 -6.59
N GLU A 105 3.87 -3.49 -7.14
CA GLU A 105 3.15 -3.26 -8.39
C GLU A 105 2.25 -2.01 -8.34
N SER A 106 1.87 -1.55 -7.15
CA SER A 106 1.10 -0.31 -6.96
C SER A 106 1.97 0.93 -6.80
N TRP A 107 3.30 0.81 -6.90
CA TRP A 107 4.21 1.95 -6.75
C TRP A 107 4.33 2.73 -8.04
N THR A 108 4.17 4.05 -7.95
CA THR A 108 4.33 4.99 -9.04
C THR A 108 5.78 5.04 -9.50
N VAL A 109 6.03 4.73 -10.78
CA VAL A 109 7.33 4.94 -11.41
C VAL A 109 7.44 6.40 -11.81
N ARG A 110 8.32 7.16 -11.15
CA ARG A 110 8.66 8.52 -11.57
C ARG A 110 9.74 8.46 -12.66
N LYS A 111 9.60 9.27 -13.71
CA LYS A 111 10.72 9.53 -14.63
C LYS A 111 11.84 10.17 -13.81
N ALA A 112 13.08 9.67 -13.94
CA ALA A 112 14.22 10.34 -13.32
C ALA A 112 14.28 11.78 -13.85
N GLU A 113 14.26 12.76 -12.94
CA GLU A 113 14.57 14.15 -13.30
C GLU A 113 16.05 14.16 -13.72
N HIS A 114 16.27 14.61 -14.96
CA HIS A 114 17.55 14.56 -15.66
C HIS A 114 18.24 15.91 -15.60
#